data_AF-A0A2D7V829-F1
#
_entry.id   AF-A0A2D7V829-F1
#
_cell.length_a   1.000
_cell.length_b   1.000
_cell.length_c   1.000
_cell.angle_alpha   90.00
_cell.angle_beta   90.00
_cell.angle_gamma   90.00
#
_symmetry.space_group_name_H-M   'P 1'
#
loop_
_entity.id
_entity.type
_entity.pdbx_description
1 polymer ?
#
loop_
_entity_poly.entity_id
_entity_poly.type
_entity_poly.pdbx_seq_one_letter_code
_entity_poly.pdbx_strand_id
1 'polypeptide(L)'
;NIFAIPHQGYSFVRWTGEGVHNPTTLSTTVDMTEDRNVSALFEINTHTLNLHATEGGSVTGSGQFDYGSNPSISAIPNSGYSFLGWDGEGASDASSASTTALMSEDRNLTATFVLKRLSSLDETEDLGGGWFGAWFGYFLQTESGWCFHHELNWIYPFIHENGSIWFWSSNLGWLWTDLSVWGQSQCWSESLQSWLYFQPDHSQGPSFISYQSGELIHLQ
;
A
#
# COMPACT_ATOMS: atom_id res chain seq x y z
N ASN A 1 -24.12 -30.06 41.26
CA ASN A 1 -23.17 -29.73 40.18
C ASN A 1 -23.42 -28.33 39.71
N ILE A 2 -22.36 -27.57 39.54
CA ILE A 2 -22.39 -26.23 38.92
C ILE A 2 -21.72 -26.32 37.54
N PHE A 3 -22.17 -25.48 36.62
CA PHE A 3 -21.71 -25.45 35.24
C PHE A 3 -21.34 -24.02 34.84
N ALA A 4 -20.21 -23.87 34.14
CA ALA A 4 -19.80 -22.63 33.52
C ALA A 4 -20.02 -22.75 32.01
N ILE A 5 -20.62 -21.73 31.41
CA ILE A 5 -20.82 -21.63 29.96
C ILE A 5 -20.16 -20.33 29.52
N PRO A 6 -18.95 -20.39 28.92
CA PRO A 6 -18.30 -19.19 28.40
C PRO A 6 -19.16 -18.53 27.31
N HIS A 7 -19.21 -17.21 27.32
CA HIS A 7 -19.73 -16.46 26.18
C HIS A 7 -18.77 -16.60 24.98
N GLN A 8 -19.28 -16.30 23.77
CA GLN A 8 -18.45 -16.27 22.57
C GLN A 8 -17.26 -15.32 22.78
N GLY A 9 -16.05 -15.77 22.43
CA GLY A 9 -14.83 -14.99 22.61
C GLY A 9 -14.22 -15.04 24.00
N TYR A 10 -14.80 -15.80 24.93
CA TYR A 10 -14.25 -16.01 26.27
C TYR A 10 -13.94 -17.49 26.52
N SER A 11 -12.91 -17.74 27.33
CA SER A 11 -12.57 -19.07 27.82
C SER A 11 -12.78 -19.15 29.33
N PHE A 12 -13.31 -20.28 29.80
CA PHE A 12 -13.38 -20.57 31.22
C PHE A 12 -11.97 -20.83 31.77
N VAL A 13 -11.61 -20.11 32.82
CA VAL A 13 -10.31 -20.25 33.48
C VAL A 13 -10.43 -21.21 34.65
N ARG A 14 -11.26 -20.84 35.65
CA ARG A 14 -11.48 -21.63 36.85
C ARG A 14 -12.64 -21.12 37.69
N TRP A 15 -13.13 -21.95 38.60
CA TRP A 15 -13.94 -21.58 39.75
C TRP A 15 -13.06 -21.04 40.88
N THR A 16 -13.61 -20.10 41.64
CA THR A 16 -13.05 -19.58 42.90
C THR A 16 -14.08 -19.72 44.01
N GLY A 17 -13.62 -19.91 45.26
CA GLY A 17 -14.47 -20.20 46.41
C GLY A 17 -14.15 -21.54 47.06
N GLU A 18 -14.44 -21.65 48.36
CA GLU A 18 -14.05 -22.81 49.17
C GLU A 18 -14.84 -24.08 48.85
N GLY A 19 -14.15 -25.22 49.01
CA GLY A 19 -14.57 -26.60 48.72
C GLY A 19 -15.32 -26.81 47.40
N VAL A 20 -14.85 -26.11 46.36
CA VAL A 20 -14.99 -26.52 44.97
C VAL A 20 -13.97 -27.63 44.70
N HIS A 21 -14.41 -28.76 44.13
CA HIS A 21 -13.55 -29.93 43.97
C HIS A 21 -12.58 -29.82 42.78
N ASN A 22 -13.10 -29.70 41.55
CA ASN A 22 -12.32 -29.63 40.31
C ASN A 22 -12.45 -28.23 39.68
N PRO A 23 -11.81 -27.20 40.27
CA PRO A 23 -12.08 -25.81 39.90
C PRO A 23 -11.71 -25.46 38.45
N THR A 24 -10.87 -26.24 37.76
CA THR A 24 -10.48 -25.99 36.36
C THR A 24 -11.38 -26.67 35.34
N THR A 25 -12.44 -27.37 35.78
CA THR A 25 -13.39 -28.03 34.88
C THR A 25 -14.66 -27.20 34.71
N LEU A 26 -15.22 -27.19 33.49
CA LEU A 26 -16.48 -26.49 33.17
C LEU A 26 -17.68 -27.00 33.99
N SER A 27 -17.60 -28.23 34.52
CA SER A 27 -18.61 -28.85 35.36
C SER A 27 -17.96 -29.44 36.61
N THR A 28 -18.32 -28.93 37.79
CA THR A 28 -17.76 -29.40 39.07
C THR A 28 -18.83 -29.52 40.16
N THR A 29 -18.45 -30.10 41.29
CA THR A 29 -19.21 -30.14 42.54
C THR A 29 -18.68 -29.10 43.54
N VAL A 30 -19.54 -28.73 44.49
CA VAL A 30 -19.23 -27.90 45.66
C VAL A 30 -19.80 -28.59 46.88
N ASP A 31 -18.98 -28.72 47.92
CA ASP A 31 -19.40 -29.33 49.19
C ASP A 31 -20.21 -28.34 50.04
N MET A 32 -21.53 -28.47 50.10
CA MET A 32 -22.38 -27.51 50.82
C MET A 32 -22.54 -27.86 52.31
N THR A 33 -21.44 -27.79 53.07
CA THR A 33 -21.44 -27.97 54.54
C THR A 33 -21.77 -26.68 55.31
N GLU A 34 -21.69 -25.55 54.64
CA GLU A 34 -21.96 -24.20 55.15
C GLU A 34 -22.30 -23.26 53.98
N ASP A 35 -22.66 -22.02 54.29
CA ASP A 35 -22.91 -21.00 53.27
C ASP A 35 -21.61 -20.64 52.54
N ARG A 36 -21.66 -20.62 51.20
CA ARG A 36 -20.48 -20.40 50.35
C ARG A 36 -20.76 -19.41 49.24
N ASN A 37 -19.72 -18.67 48.88
CA ASN A 37 -19.70 -17.82 47.69
C ASN A 37 -18.72 -18.40 46.67
N VAL A 38 -19.23 -18.79 45.50
CA VAL A 38 -18.47 -19.42 44.42
C VAL A 38 -18.65 -18.61 43.15
N SER A 39 -17.54 -18.26 42.49
CA SER A 39 -17.53 -17.48 41.26
C SER A 39 -16.82 -18.22 40.14
N ALA A 40 -17.30 -18.11 38.91
CA ALA A 40 -16.56 -18.54 37.72
C ALA A 40 -15.73 -17.38 37.17
N LEU A 41 -14.46 -17.65 36.86
CA LEU A 41 -13.57 -16.72 36.19
C LEU A 41 -13.47 -17.07 34.70
N PHE A 42 -13.58 -16.04 33.87
CA PHE A 42 -13.44 -16.12 32.42
C PHE A 42 -12.42 -15.10 31.94
N GLU A 43 -11.68 -15.44 30.90
CA GLU A 43 -10.73 -14.56 30.22
C GLU A 43 -11.14 -14.39 28.76
N ILE A 44 -10.86 -13.22 28.20
CA ILE A 44 -11.10 -12.94 26.78
C ILE A 44 -10.06 -13.69 25.95
N ASN A 45 -10.51 -14.31 24.86
CA ASN A 45 -9.64 -14.95 23.90
C ASN A 45 -8.88 -13.88 23.13
N THR A 46 -7.65 -14.20 22.73
CA THR A 46 -6.83 -13.33 21.90
C THR A 46 -6.54 -14.01 20.57
N HIS A 47 -6.40 -13.18 19.54
CA HIS A 47 -6.16 -13.59 18.17
C HIS A 47 -5.00 -12.83 17.57
N THR A 48 -4.26 -13.50 16.68
CA THR A 48 -3.10 -12.94 16.00
C THR A 48 -3.50 -12.37 14.65
N LEU A 49 -3.04 -11.15 14.38
CA LEU A 49 -3.16 -10.47 13.10
C LEU A 49 -1.78 -10.35 12.46
N ASN A 50 -1.56 -11.08 11.36
CA ASN A 50 -0.38 -10.96 10.53
C ASN A 50 -0.68 -10.13 9.29
N LEU A 51 0.21 -9.19 8.99
CA LEU A 51 0.11 -8.36 7.79
C LEU A 51 1.32 -8.63 6.89
N HIS A 52 1.05 -8.73 5.59
CA HIS A 52 2.06 -8.84 4.55
C HIS A 52 1.91 -7.70 3.54
N ALA A 53 3.01 -7.35 2.87
CA ALA A 53 3.05 -6.36 1.81
C ALA A 53 3.65 -7.01 0.57
N THR A 54 3.06 -6.78 -0.60
CA THR A 54 3.74 -7.07 -1.88
C THR A 54 4.87 -6.05 -2.11
N GLU A 55 5.63 -6.24 -3.18
CA GLU A 55 6.58 -5.24 -3.63
C GLU A 55 5.90 -3.88 -3.82
N GLY A 56 6.62 -2.80 -3.47
CA GLY A 56 6.13 -1.44 -3.68
C GLY A 56 5.48 -0.77 -2.48
N GLY A 57 5.50 -1.37 -1.30
CA GLY A 57 5.01 -0.71 -0.09
C GLY A 57 5.36 -1.44 1.20
N SER A 58 4.76 -0.98 2.30
CA SER A 58 4.89 -1.55 3.64
C SER A 58 3.56 -1.52 4.37
N VAL A 59 3.44 -2.27 5.47
CA VAL A 59 2.21 -2.38 6.27
C VAL A 59 2.50 -2.20 7.76
N THR A 60 1.51 -1.71 8.50
CA THR A 60 1.55 -1.53 9.96
C THR A 60 0.22 -1.94 10.60
N GLY A 61 0.24 -2.33 11.88
CA GLY A 61 -0.96 -2.72 12.64
C GLY A 61 -1.07 -4.21 12.97
N SER A 62 -0.04 -5.03 12.66
CA SER A 62 0.03 -6.44 13.09
C SER A 62 0.20 -6.57 14.60
N GLY A 63 -0.26 -7.68 15.17
CA GLY A 63 -0.12 -7.93 16.60
C GLY A 63 -1.09 -8.98 17.14
N GLN A 64 -1.18 -9.06 18.45
CA GLN A 64 -2.15 -9.91 19.15
C GLN A 64 -3.23 -9.01 19.77
N PHE A 65 -4.48 -9.39 19.57
CA PHE A 65 -5.63 -8.54 19.89
C PHE A 65 -6.75 -9.35 20.53
N ASP A 66 -7.51 -8.72 21.41
CA ASP A 66 -8.66 -9.34 22.06
C ASP A 66 -9.77 -9.67 21.05
N TYR A 67 -10.53 -10.74 21.32
CA TYR A 67 -11.69 -11.12 20.53
C TYR A 67 -12.70 -9.95 20.42
N GLY A 68 -13.18 -9.71 19.21
CA GLY A 68 -14.15 -8.66 18.90
C GLY A 68 -13.55 -7.25 18.82
N SER A 69 -12.25 -7.10 19.05
CA SER A 69 -11.56 -5.82 18.81
C SER A 69 -11.43 -5.52 17.31
N ASN A 70 -11.14 -4.26 16.99
CA ASN A 70 -11.03 -3.78 15.62
C ASN A 70 -9.80 -2.86 15.45
N PRO A 71 -8.57 -3.39 15.57
CA PRO A 71 -7.34 -2.63 15.41
C PRO A 71 -7.22 -1.93 14.06
N SER A 72 -6.58 -0.77 14.06
CA SER A 72 -6.24 -0.03 12.84
C SER A 72 -5.06 -0.68 12.12
N ILE A 73 -5.20 -0.82 10.81
CA ILE A 73 -4.15 -1.29 9.90
C ILE A 73 -3.90 -0.23 8.83
N SER A 74 -2.66 -0.10 8.38
CA SER A 74 -2.29 0.87 7.36
C SER A 74 -1.31 0.27 6.36
N ALA A 75 -1.60 0.47 5.08
CA ALA A 75 -0.74 0.19 3.94
C ALA A 75 -0.12 1.49 3.45
N ILE A 76 1.21 1.52 3.34
CA ILE A 76 2.00 2.69 3.00
C ILE A 76 2.71 2.38 1.68
N PRO A 77 2.22 2.89 0.54
CA PRO A 77 2.90 2.75 -0.74
C PRO A 77 4.25 3.45 -0.71
N ASN A 78 5.25 2.83 -1.33
CA ASN A 78 6.49 3.52 -1.66
C ASN A 78 6.24 4.51 -2.81
N SER A 79 7.15 5.47 -2.99
CA SER A 79 7.10 6.34 -4.17
C SER A 79 7.04 5.51 -5.45
N GLY A 80 6.28 5.98 -6.46
CA GLY A 80 6.04 5.24 -7.70
C GLY A 80 5.00 4.13 -7.64
N TYR A 81 4.47 3.80 -6.46
CA TYR A 81 3.43 2.78 -6.30
C TYR A 81 2.13 3.37 -5.76
N SER A 82 1.03 2.70 -6.04
CA SER A 82 -0.28 2.93 -5.43
C SER A 82 -0.76 1.67 -4.71
N PHE A 83 -1.53 1.87 -3.65
CA PHE A 83 -2.25 0.80 -2.99
C PHE A 83 -3.38 0.31 -3.90
N LEU A 84 -3.45 -1.00 -4.15
CA LEU A 84 -4.52 -1.63 -4.91
C LEU A 84 -5.65 -2.13 -4.00
N GLY A 85 -5.28 -2.76 -2.87
CA GLY A 85 -6.24 -3.37 -1.97
C GLY A 85 -5.61 -4.32 -0.96
N TRP A 86 -6.37 -4.63 0.09
CA TRP A 86 -6.09 -5.71 1.02
C TRP A 86 -6.71 -7.01 0.51
N ASP A 87 -5.93 -8.08 0.50
CA ASP A 87 -6.39 -9.45 0.27
C ASP A 87 -6.47 -10.22 1.60
N GLY A 88 -7.45 -11.12 1.70
CA GLY A 88 -7.80 -11.85 2.93
C GLY A 88 -9.07 -11.33 3.60
N GLU A 89 -9.51 -12.02 4.67
CA GLU A 89 -10.75 -11.70 5.38
C GLU A 89 -10.51 -10.86 6.63
N GLY A 90 -11.51 -10.06 7.01
CA GLY A 90 -11.54 -9.31 8.28
C GLY A 90 -11.23 -7.82 8.16
N ALA A 91 -10.67 -7.36 7.04
CA ALA A 91 -10.56 -5.92 6.76
C ALA A 91 -11.96 -5.30 6.58
N SER A 92 -12.25 -4.21 7.30
CA SER A 92 -13.55 -3.51 7.25
C SER A 92 -13.80 -2.84 5.91
N ASP A 93 -12.73 -2.37 5.27
CA ASP A 93 -12.74 -1.85 3.91
C ASP A 93 -11.44 -2.27 3.22
N ALA A 94 -11.53 -3.27 2.35
CA ALA A 94 -10.38 -3.80 1.62
C ALA A 94 -9.80 -2.81 0.59
N SER A 95 -10.57 -1.80 0.17
CA SER A 95 -10.15 -0.80 -0.81
C SER A 95 -9.48 0.43 -0.20
N SER A 96 -9.58 0.61 1.13
CA SER A 96 -8.92 1.70 1.83
C SER A 96 -7.55 1.30 2.36
N ALA A 97 -6.52 2.09 2.03
CA ALA A 97 -5.16 1.89 2.53
C ALA A 97 -5.08 2.01 4.06
N SER A 98 -5.95 2.82 4.67
CA SER A 98 -6.10 2.95 6.13
C SER A 98 -7.48 2.46 6.53
N THR A 99 -7.54 1.34 7.25
CA THR A 99 -8.78 0.68 7.64
C THR A 99 -8.63 -0.01 8.99
N THR A 100 -9.59 -0.83 9.37
CA THR A 100 -9.56 -1.62 10.61
C THR A 100 -9.83 -3.09 10.32
N ALA A 101 -9.31 -3.99 11.15
CA ALA A 101 -9.49 -5.44 10.99
C ALA A 101 -10.26 -6.04 12.17
N LEU A 102 -11.42 -6.66 11.92
CA LEU A 102 -12.23 -7.27 12.97
C LEU A 102 -11.61 -8.60 13.43
N MET A 103 -11.27 -8.68 14.71
CA MET A 103 -10.57 -9.82 15.30
C MET A 103 -11.54 -10.82 15.92
N SER A 104 -12.18 -11.64 15.08
CA SER A 104 -13.01 -12.78 15.52
C SER A 104 -12.25 -14.12 15.56
N GLU A 105 -11.10 -14.17 14.91
CA GLU A 105 -10.21 -15.31 14.75
C GLU A 105 -8.82 -14.80 14.34
N ASP A 106 -7.85 -15.69 14.19
CA ASP A 106 -6.54 -15.32 13.65
C ASP A 106 -6.68 -14.89 12.19
N ARG A 107 -6.04 -13.77 11.82
CA ARG A 107 -6.16 -13.15 10.49
C ARG A 107 -4.80 -13.01 9.83
N ASN A 108 -4.78 -13.22 8.52
CA ASN A 108 -3.65 -12.91 7.65
C ASN A 108 -4.18 -12.01 6.53
N LEU A 109 -3.67 -10.78 6.44
CA LEU A 109 -4.03 -9.83 5.38
C LEU A 109 -2.79 -9.45 4.57
N THR A 110 -2.96 -9.29 3.27
CA THR A 110 -1.88 -8.87 2.37
C THR A 110 -2.25 -7.58 1.67
N ALA A 111 -1.48 -6.51 1.89
CA ALA A 111 -1.60 -5.28 1.10
C ALA A 111 -0.91 -5.48 -0.25
N THR A 112 -1.66 -5.26 -1.33
CA THR A 112 -1.16 -5.28 -2.69
C THR A 112 -0.88 -3.86 -3.16
N PHE A 113 0.31 -3.64 -3.72
CA PHE A 113 0.73 -2.40 -4.33
C PHE A 113 1.04 -2.62 -5.82
N VAL A 114 0.74 -1.62 -6.64
CA VAL A 114 0.98 -1.65 -8.09
C VAL A 114 1.73 -0.40 -8.52
N LEU A 115 2.61 -0.53 -9.53
CA LEU A 115 3.30 0.62 -10.10
C LEU A 115 2.28 1.62 -10.64
N LYS A 116 2.45 2.90 -10.28
CA LYS A 116 1.71 4.00 -10.88
C LYS A 116 2.01 4.07 -12.36
N ARG A 117 0.98 4.41 -13.13
CA ARG A 117 1.02 4.41 -14.59
C ARG A 117 0.90 5.83 -15.11
N LEU A 118 1.56 6.18 -16.20
CA LEU A 118 1.38 7.52 -16.79
C LEU A 118 -0.08 7.74 -17.19
N SER A 119 -0.81 6.66 -17.53
CA SER A 119 -2.25 6.69 -17.77
C SER A 119 -3.09 7.11 -16.56
N SER A 120 -2.51 7.18 -15.35
CA SER A 120 -3.17 7.64 -14.13
C SER A 120 -2.79 9.07 -13.72
N LEU A 121 -2.09 9.82 -14.58
CA LEU A 121 -1.85 11.24 -14.33
C LEU A 121 -3.16 12.03 -14.46
N ASP A 122 -3.23 13.16 -13.75
CA ASP A 122 -4.38 14.06 -13.86
C ASP A 122 -4.60 14.52 -15.30
N GLU A 123 -5.87 14.63 -15.68
CA GLU A 123 -6.32 15.06 -17.02
C GLU A 123 -5.79 14.19 -18.18
N THR A 124 -5.44 12.92 -17.92
CA THR A 124 -5.07 11.98 -18.99
C THR A 124 -6.27 11.57 -19.83
N GLU A 125 -6.14 11.63 -21.15
CA GLU A 125 -7.12 11.21 -22.15
C GLU A 125 -6.70 9.88 -22.81
N ASP A 126 -7.63 8.93 -22.94
CA ASP A 126 -7.47 7.72 -23.76
C ASP A 126 -7.76 8.05 -25.23
N LEU A 127 -6.75 7.95 -26.08
CA LEU A 127 -6.82 8.29 -27.50
C LEU A 127 -7.14 7.07 -28.38
N GLY A 128 -7.30 5.89 -27.77
CA GLY A 128 -7.51 4.62 -28.44
C GLY A 128 -6.22 3.99 -28.96
N GLY A 129 -6.28 2.69 -29.27
CA GLY A 129 -5.12 1.94 -29.77
C GLY A 129 -3.96 1.83 -28.78
N GLY A 130 -4.21 2.04 -27.47
CA GLY A 130 -3.21 2.01 -26.41
C GLY A 130 -2.44 3.31 -26.21
N TRP A 131 -2.82 4.37 -26.93
CA TRP A 131 -2.24 5.71 -26.78
C TRP A 131 -3.00 6.53 -25.76
N PHE A 132 -2.25 7.26 -24.95
CA PHE A 132 -2.76 8.24 -23.99
C PHE A 132 -2.14 9.60 -24.25
N GLY A 133 -2.89 10.65 -23.97
CA GLY A 133 -2.40 12.03 -23.95
C GLY A 133 -2.54 12.62 -22.55
N ALA A 134 -1.46 13.17 -22.02
CA ALA A 134 -1.47 13.93 -20.77
C ALA A 134 -0.62 15.20 -20.93
N TRP A 135 -0.49 15.99 -19.86
CA TRP A 135 0.41 17.14 -19.86
C TRP A 135 1.87 16.77 -20.18
N PHE A 136 2.27 15.53 -19.92
CA PHE A 136 3.61 15.03 -20.19
C PHE A 136 3.81 14.65 -21.67
N GLY A 137 2.77 14.74 -22.50
CA GLY A 137 2.80 14.41 -23.92
C GLY A 137 2.00 13.14 -24.25
N TYR A 138 2.28 12.56 -25.41
CA TYR A 138 1.60 11.37 -25.92
C TYR A 138 2.45 10.13 -25.71
N PHE A 139 1.87 9.08 -25.15
CA PHE A 139 2.61 7.85 -24.86
C PHE A 139 1.76 6.60 -25.01
N LEU A 140 2.44 5.50 -25.34
CA LEU A 140 1.92 4.15 -25.29
C LEU A 140 2.55 3.44 -24.09
N GLN A 141 1.72 2.87 -23.23
CA GLN A 141 2.19 2.24 -21.99
C GLN A 141 2.16 0.71 -22.08
N THR A 142 3.23 0.07 -21.59
CA THR A 142 3.32 -1.39 -21.51
C THR A 142 3.03 -1.92 -20.11
N GLU A 143 2.74 -3.21 -19.99
CA GLU A 143 2.56 -3.88 -18.69
C GLU A 143 3.84 -3.90 -17.85
N SER A 144 5.01 -3.79 -18.49
CA SER A 144 6.33 -3.83 -17.83
C SER A 144 6.74 -2.51 -17.16
N GLY A 145 5.92 -1.46 -17.26
CA GLY A 145 6.23 -0.11 -16.78
C GLY A 145 6.89 0.78 -17.82
N TRP A 146 7.58 0.21 -18.82
CA TRP A 146 8.11 0.98 -19.95
C TRP A 146 7.00 1.64 -20.75
N CYS A 147 7.27 2.87 -21.21
CA CYS A 147 6.38 3.64 -22.07
C CYS A 147 7.13 4.07 -23.33
N PHE A 148 6.47 3.99 -24.48
CA PHE A 148 6.95 4.64 -25.69
C PHE A 148 6.31 6.02 -25.77
N HIS A 149 7.08 7.05 -25.49
CA HIS A 149 6.68 8.45 -25.60
C HIS A 149 6.91 8.95 -27.03
N HIS A 150 5.94 9.64 -27.61
CA HIS A 150 5.96 10.06 -29.01
C HIS A 150 7.22 10.86 -29.39
N GLU A 151 7.70 11.70 -28.48
CA GLU A 151 8.86 12.57 -28.71
C GLU A 151 10.11 12.12 -27.95
N LEU A 152 9.98 11.24 -26.95
CA LEU A 152 11.10 10.82 -26.10
C LEU A 152 11.54 9.38 -26.33
N ASN A 153 10.90 8.69 -27.27
CA ASN A 153 11.04 7.25 -27.52
C ASN A 153 10.77 6.45 -26.23
N TRP A 154 11.49 5.33 -26.04
CA TRP A 154 11.31 4.47 -24.88
C TRP A 154 11.84 5.13 -23.60
N ILE A 155 10.94 5.27 -22.64
CA ILE A 155 11.23 5.79 -21.30
C ILE A 155 10.68 4.85 -20.23
N TYR A 156 11.30 4.89 -19.05
CA TYR A 156 10.77 4.26 -17.84
C TYR A 156 10.35 5.34 -16.84
N PRO A 157 9.04 5.65 -16.71
CA PRO A 157 8.54 6.67 -15.82
C PRO A 157 8.35 6.15 -14.38
N PHE A 158 8.49 7.07 -13.42
CA PHE A 158 8.30 6.88 -12.01
C PHE A 158 7.57 8.10 -11.43
N ILE A 159 6.32 7.90 -11.02
CA ILE A 159 5.39 8.98 -10.70
C ILE A 159 5.31 9.18 -9.18
N HIS A 160 5.52 10.41 -8.75
CA HIS A 160 5.45 10.78 -7.34
C HIS A 160 4.00 11.12 -6.92
N GLU A 161 3.75 11.22 -5.62
CA GLU A 161 2.41 11.58 -5.09
C GLU A 161 1.94 12.97 -5.53
N ASN A 162 2.86 13.91 -5.72
CA ASN A 162 2.57 15.25 -6.18
C ASN A 162 2.37 15.37 -7.71
N GLY A 163 2.35 14.24 -8.43
CA GLY A 163 2.23 14.20 -9.89
C GLY A 163 3.52 14.47 -10.66
N SER A 164 4.64 14.79 -10.00
CA SER A 164 5.94 14.90 -10.68
C SER A 164 6.45 13.54 -11.16
N ILE A 165 7.28 13.57 -12.20
CA ILE A 165 7.76 12.39 -12.89
C ILE A 165 9.28 12.41 -12.90
N TRP A 166 9.88 11.34 -12.38
CA TRP A 166 11.20 10.92 -12.84
C TRP A 166 11.02 9.97 -14.01
N PHE A 167 11.73 10.17 -15.10
CA PHE A 167 11.75 9.21 -16.19
C PHE A 167 13.17 8.91 -16.62
N TRP A 168 13.45 7.64 -16.85
CA TRP A 168 14.72 7.19 -17.37
C TRP A 168 14.66 7.14 -18.89
N SER A 169 15.69 7.67 -19.55
CA SER A 169 15.97 7.52 -20.98
C SER A 169 17.36 6.91 -21.15
N SER A 170 17.53 6.05 -22.15
CA SER A 170 18.84 5.41 -22.43
C SER A 170 19.94 6.42 -22.74
N ASN A 171 19.57 7.57 -23.32
CA ASN A 171 20.52 8.57 -23.80
C ASN A 171 20.92 9.56 -22.70
N LEU A 172 20.04 9.80 -21.72
CA LEU A 172 20.17 10.90 -20.75
C LEU A 172 20.21 10.42 -19.29
N GLY A 173 19.88 9.15 -19.04
CA GLY A 173 19.66 8.63 -17.70
C GLY A 173 18.36 9.15 -17.11
N TRP A 174 18.36 9.42 -15.80
CA TRP A 174 17.20 9.92 -15.08
C TRP A 174 17.01 11.43 -15.29
N LEU A 175 15.79 11.79 -15.66
CA LEU A 175 15.31 13.15 -15.84
C LEU A 175 14.09 13.38 -14.97
N TRP A 176 14.01 14.54 -14.32
CA TRP A 176 12.86 14.94 -13.50
C TRP A 176 12.09 16.07 -14.16
N THR A 177 10.77 16.01 -14.07
CA THR A 177 9.89 17.11 -14.46
C THR A 177 8.57 17.07 -13.71
N ASP A 178 7.81 18.15 -13.84
CA ASP A 178 6.41 18.25 -13.41
C ASP A 178 5.63 19.06 -14.45
N LEU A 179 4.31 19.19 -14.26
CA LEU A 179 3.44 19.94 -15.16
C LEU A 179 3.96 21.36 -15.49
N SER A 180 4.44 22.10 -14.49
CA SER A 180 4.88 23.49 -14.65
C SER A 180 6.24 23.60 -15.34
N VAL A 181 7.12 22.64 -15.07
CA VAL A 181 8.48 22.56 -15.62
C VAL A 181 8.44 22.06 -17.05
N TRP A 182 7.66 21.01 -17.31
CA TRP A 182 7.45 20.46 -18.66
C TRP A 182 6.69 21.43 -19.56
N GLY A 183 5.73 22.19 -19.02
CA GLY A 183 5.03 23.26 -19.74
C GLY A 183 5.94 24.40 -20.22
N GLN A 184 7.15 24.51 -19.67
CA GLN A 184 8.21 25.42 -20.13
C GLN A 184 9.25 24.71 -21.01
N SER A 185 8.97 23.48 -21.42
CA SER A 185 9.86 22.57 -22.15
C SER A 185 11.17 22.35 -21.39
N GLN A 186 11.12 22.11 -20.08
CA GLN A 186 12.29 21.88 -19.25
C GLN A 186 12.22 20.54 -18.53
N CYS A 187 13.39 20.02 -18.16
CA CYS A 187 13.54 18.93 -17.20
C CYS A 187 14.90 19.04 -16.50
N TRP A 188 15.00 18.49 -15.29
CA TRP A 188 16.26 18.40 -14.56
C TRP A 188 16.96 17.08 -14.89
N SER A 189 18.25 17.12 -15.19
CA SER A 189 19.06 15.92 -15.41
C SER A 189 19.87 15.57 -14.18
N GLU A 190 19.68 14.35 -13.69
CA GLU A 190 20.43 13.84 -12.54
C GLU A 190 21.90 13.56 -12.90
N SER A 191 22.15 13.04 -14.10
CA SER A 191 23.50 12.70 -14.54
C SER A 191 24.37 13.94 -14.76
N LEU A 192 23.77 14.99 -15.31
CA LEU A 192 24.46 16.26 -15.60
C LEU A 192 24.37 17.26 -14.44
N GLN A 193 23.52 17.02 -13.44
CA GLN A 193 23.21 17.96 -12.36
C GLN A 193 22.86 19.35 -12.91
N SER A 194 22.06 19.37 -13.97
CA SER A 194 21.75 20.58 -14.74
C SER A 194 20.36 20.53 -15.36
N TRP A 195 19.79 21.70 -15.60
CA TRP A 195 18.55 21.85 -16.37
C TRP A 195 18.81 21.63 -17.85
N LEU A 196 17.88 20.92 -18.48
CA LEU A 196 17.82 20.73 -19.92
C LEU A 196 16.58 21.44 -20.47
N TYR A 197 16.73 22.04 -21.64
CA TYR A 197 15.63 22.56 -22.44
C TYR A 197 15.30 21.58 -23.56
N PHE A 198 14.06 21.14 -23.60
CA PHE A 198 13.54 20.19 -24.57
C PHE A 198 13.07 20.92 -25.84
N GLN A 199 13.47 20.37 -26.99
CA GLN A 199 13.12 20.86 -28.31
C GLN A 199 12.48 19.72 -29.10
N PRO A 200 11.13 19.65 -29.18
CA PRO A 200 10.44 18.57 -29.89
C PRO A 200 10.65 18.65 -31.40
N ASP A 201 10.63 19.86 -31.96
CA ASP A 201 10.74 20.12 -33.41
C ASP A 201 12.11 20.73 -33.78
N HIS A 202 13.18 19.93 -33.68
CA HIS A 202 14.47 20.31 -34.24
C HIS A 202 14.70 19.60 -35.59
N SER A 203 15.54 20.19 -36.46
CA SER A 203 15.77 19.74 -37.85
C SER A 203 16.26 18.29 -38.02
N GLN A 204 16.60 17.62 -36.92
CA GLN A 204 17.09 16.24 -36.85
C GLN A 204 16.23 15.36 -35.91
N GLY A 205 15.04 15.81 -35.52
CA GLY A 205 14.18 15.18 -34.52
C GLY A 205 14.36 15.76 -33.11
N PRO A 206 13.64 15.22 -32.11
CA PRO A 206 13.63 15.73 -30.75
C PRO A 206 15.03 15.76 -30.11
N SER A 207 15.33 16.84 -29.40
CA SER A 207 16.64 17.05 -28.77
C SER A 207 16.55 17.86 -27.47
N PHE A 208 17.62 17.82 -26.69
CA PHE A 208 17.77 18.60 -25.47
C PHE A 208 18.97 19.54 -25.57
N ILE A 209 18.90 20.73 -24.97
CA ILE A 209 20.03 21.64 -24.79
C ILE A 209 20.36 21.72 -23.30
N SER A 210 21.61 21.45 -22.92
CA SER A 210 22.06 21.65 -21.54
C SER A 210 22.27 23.13 -21.24
N TYR A 211 21.70 23.63 -20.14
CA TYR A 211 21.94 25.01 -19.69
C TYR A 211 23.37 25.22 -19.17
N GLN A 212 24.07 24.16 -18.78
CA GLN A 212 25.44 24.25 -18.30
C GLN A 212 26.46 24.29 -19.44
N SER A 213 26.33 23.41 -20.44
CA SER A 213 27.30 23.34 -21.55
C SER A 213 26.86 24.05 -22.82
N GLY A 214 25.56 24.31 -22.99
CA GLY A 214 24.97 24.78 -24.25
C GLY A 214 24.97 23.71 -25.35
N GLU A 215 25.34 22.48 -25.02
CA GLU A 215 25.45 21.38 -25.99
C GLU A 215 24.09 20.80 -26.35
N LEU A 216 23.92 20.47 -27.63
CA LEU A 216 22.74 19.82 -28.17
C LEU A 216 22.89 18.29 -28.05
N ILE A 217 21.92 17.66 -27.40
CA ILE A 217 21.86 16.22 -27.16
C ILE A 217 20.68 15.66 -27.95
N HIS A 218 20.96 14.84 -28.95
CA HIS A 218 19.93 14.19 -29.77
C HIS A 218 19.40 12.93 -29.10
N LEU A 219 18.09 12.70 -29.22
CA LEU A 219 17.50 11.42 -28.89
C LEU A 219 17.68 10.47 -30.08
N GLN A 220 18.38 9.36 -29.85
CA GLN A 220 18.46 8.25 -30.80
C GLN A 220 17.21 7.37 -30.74
#